data_AF-A0A7K4IVJ1-F1
#
_entry.id   AF-A0A7K4IVJ1-F1
#
_cell.length_a   1.000
_cell.length_b   1.000
_cell.length_c   1.000
_cell.angle_alpha   90.00
_cell.angle_beta   90.00
_cell.angle_gamma   90.00
#
_symmetry.space_group_name_H-M   'P 1'
#
loop_
_entity.id
_entity.type
_entity.pdbx_description
1 polymer ?
#
loop_
_entity_poly.entity_id
_entity_poly.type
_entity_poly.pdbx_seq_one_letter_code
_entity_poly.pdbx_strand_id
1 'polypeptide(L)'
;NLRLDAEFLLHDVSELDLATGGMPSILLVHGLLSFPLCLDSSHRCLLAAAHYGRGRVVVATHESQLCSPKLAKFLLNAVRWLDAGRQGVVCVAASLKKLCTLLSQEGVKSQVSQLTGDISVYCCTSYGDREAERVHAFVAEGGGLLIGGQAWYWASQNRGKAAVAKYPGNKILNRFGLSILGQSVPAAKHLAVGSGEHYHFREALALFNKHVDMHEELKDPLKNWLQRLTQDCTAFLHIPAHNCPAYASLHRILTKTLKRSGIPQVSRHCPVKSNSKEAALLCMATELSLTMTDSATLVQKPAAGLCDLPVTVEIDGTNPGATSWRSTGLYLPEGHSTVITFPCRVVGAGLKVQIGCHTDDLSHAKELKRAPVVIRSCDIACQKQSVSCLWGGLIYILVPAKSVLGKVPITVEGAVRAPFFKLGETCESQWKDCIRHYPAPWAELAVENLILTVPSDNIRHMENPQPLLTLWNEIMVAISKLAAIPTKFPRPERIVTDVQISCG
;
A
#
# COMPACT_ATOMS: atom_id res chain seq x y z
N ASN A 1 25.10 -20.80 6.43
CA ASN A 1 25.27 -19.78 7.48
C ASN A 1 25.24 -18.46 6.76
N LEU A 2 24.16 -17.67 6.92
CA LEU A 2 23.91 -16.48 6.07
C LEU A 2 25.00 -15.42 6.19
N ARG A 3 25.68 -15.33 7.34
CA ARG A 3 26.80 -14.41 7.53
C ARG A 3 28.00 -14.78 6.65
N LEU A 4 28.38 -16.07 6.61
CA LEU A 4 29.45 -16.54 5.72
C LEU A 4 29.08 -16.36 4.24
N ASP A 5 27.80 -16.50 3.91
CA ASP A 5 27.30 -16.24 2.55
C ASP A 5 27.43 -14.75 2.17
N ALA A 6 27.10 -13.83 3.09
CA ALA A 6 27.29 -12.40 2.89
C ALA A 6 28.77 -12.03 2.76
N GLU A 7 29.64 -12.56 3.64
CA GLU A 7 31.09 -12.37 3.59
C GLU A 7 31.68 -12.87 2.26
N PHE A 8 31.20 -14.01 1.72
CA PHE A 8 31.59 -14.51 0.40
C PHE A 8 31.17 -13.55 -0.72
N LEU A 9 29.91 -13.11 -0.71
CA LEU A 9 29.36 -12.20 -1.73
C LEU A 9 30.08 -10.85 -1.74
N LEU A 10 30.49 -10.38 -0.56
CA LEU A 10 31.11 -9.08 -0.34
C LEU A 10 32.65 -9.15 -0.22
N HIS A 11 33.26 -10.29 -0.58
CA HIS A 11 34.71 -10.46 -0.53
C HIS A 11 35.44 -9.44 -1.41
N ASP A 12 36.32 -8.65 -0.80
CA ASP A 12 36.98 -7.45 -1.37
C ASP A 12 36.02 -6.36 -1.90
N VAL A 13 34.79 -6.30 -1.36
CA VAL A 13 33.79 -5.29 -1.73
C VAL A 13 33.34 -4.55 -0.47
N SER A 14 34.02 -3.46 -0.14
CA SER A 14 33.66 -2.60 1.00
C SER A 14 32.58 -1.55 0.66
N GLU A 15 32.52 -1.13 -0.60
CA GLU A 15 31.59 -0.12 -1.11
C GLU A 15 30.91 -0.61 -2.39
N LEU A 16 29.61 -0.34 -2.50
CA LEU A 16 28.77 -0.67 -3.65
C LEU A 16 28.30 0.64 -4.30
N ASP A 17 28.85 0.96 -5.47
CA ASP A 17 28.45 2.14 -6.26
C ASP A 17 27.21 1.80 -7.11
N LEU A 18 26.04 2.19 -6.61
CA LEU A 18 24.76 1.94 -7.27
C LEU A 18 24.39 3.04 -8.29
N ALA A 19 25.22 4.08 -8.47
CA ALA A 19 25.05 5.12 -9.49
C ALA A 19 25.39 4.59 -10.89
N THR A 20 24.50 3.75 -11.41
CA THR A 20 24.69 2.94 -12.62
C THR A 20 23.80 3.39 -13.80
N GLY A 21 23.26 4.61 -13.75
CA GLY A 21 22.45 5.20 -14.82
C GLY A 21 20.93 5.12 -14.63
N GLY A 22 20.46 4.67 -13.46
CA GLY A 22 19.04 4.63 -13.10
C GLY A 22 18.83 4.67 -11.59
N MET A 23 17.57 4.93 -11.19
CA MET A 23 17.19 5.01 -9.78
C MET A 23 16.84 3.62 -9.25
N PRO A 24 17.55 3.08 -8.24
CA PRO A 24 17.20 1.80 -7.65
C PRO A 24 15.84 1.85 -6.94
N SER A 25 15.11 0.74 -7.03
CA SER A 25 14.00 0.43 -6.13
C SER A 25 14.49 0.04 -4.73
N ILE A 26 13.57 -0.16 -3.78
CA ILE A 26 13.86 -0.70 -2.44
C ILE A 26 13.48 -2.20 -2.41
N LEU A 27 14.22 -3.01 -1.65
CA LEU A 27 13.87 -4.41 -1.37
C LEU A 27 13.18 -4.57 -0.02
N LEU A 28 12.13 -5.39 0.00
CA LEU A 28 11.62 -6.01 1.21
C LEU A 28 12.27 -7.40 1.34
N VAL A 29 13.07 -7.60 2.39
CA VAL A 29 13.75 -8.86 2.70
C VAL A 29 12.96 -9.57 3.79
N HIS A 30 12.07 -10.49 3.41
CA HIS A 30 11.04 -11.05 4.29
C HIS A 30 11.09 -12.58 4.42
N GLY A 31 12.03 -13.25 3.76
CA GLY A 31 12.31 -14.68 3.90
C GLY A 31 13.03 -14.99 5.21
N LEU A 32 12.99 -16.25 5.64
CA LEU A 32 13.79 -16.70 6.78
C LEU A 32 15.26 -16.92 6.39
N LEU A 33 15.49 -17.30 5.12
CA LEU A 33 16.81 -17.58 4.56
C LEU A 33 17.27 -16.48 3.58
N SER A 34 16.65 -15.30 3.66
CA SER A 34 17.02 -14.12 2.90
C SER A 34 17.78 -13.14 3.79
N PHE A 35 18.72 -12.39 3.23
CA PHE A 35 19.55 -11.45 3.97
C PHE A 35 19.96 -10.26 3.09
N PRO A 36 20.09 -9.05 3.68
CA PRO A 36 20.53 -7.87 2.95
C PRO A 36 22.04 -7.91 2.67
N LEU A 37 22.46 -7.32 1.55
CA LEU A 37 23.87 -7.14 1.17
C LEU A 37 24.27 -5.66 1.14
N CYS A 38 23.30 -4.78 0.91
CA CYS A 38 23.47 -3.33 0.87
C CYS A 38 22.26 -2.66 1.51
N LEU A 39 22.52 -1.83 2.52
CA LEU A 39 21.53 -0.99 3.20
C LEU A 39 22.00 0.47 3.12
N ASP A 40 21.08 1.40 2.94
CA ASP A 40 21.39 2.81 3.14
C ASP A 40 21.25 3.25 4.60
N SER A 41 21.51 4.54 4.86
CA SER A 41 21.42 5.14 6.20
C SER A 41 20.02 5.12 6.81
N SER A 42 18.97 4.89 6.01
CA SER A 42 17.58 4.73 6.46
C SER A 42 17.16 3.26 6.52
N HIS A 43 18.13 2.34 6.51
CA HIS A 43 17.93 0.89 6.54
C HIS A 43 17.13 0.35 5.33
N ARG A 44 17.11 1.08 4.20
CA ARG A 44 16.46 0.60 2.97
C ARG A 44 17.41 -0.35 2.25
N CYS A 45 16.93 -1.56 1.95
CA CYS A 45 17.74 -2.58 1.28
C CYS A 45 17.78 -2.37 -0.23
N LEU A 46 18.99 -2.39 -0.80
CA LEU A 46 19.22 -2.10 -2.23
C LEU A 46 19.82 -3.29 -3.00
N LEU A 47 20.41 -4.25 -2.29
CA LEU A 47 20.87 -5.54 -2.80
C LEU A 47 20.61 -6.58 -1.71
N ALA A 48 20.13 -7.76 -2.09
CA ALA A 48 19.86 -8.85 -1.16
C ALA A 48 20.12 -10.22 -1.80
N ALA A 49 20.27 -11.23 -0.96
CA ALA A 49 20.37 -12.62 -1.40
C ALA A 49 19.45 -13.53 -0.57
N ALA A 50 19.20 -14.72 -1.07
CA ALA A 50 18.44 -15.74 -0.36
C ALA A 50 18.86 -17.16 -0.77
N HIS A 51 18.66 -18.11 0.14
CA HIS A 51 18.60 -19.54 -0.20
C HIS A 51 17.14 -19.96 -0.40
N TYR A 52 16.90 -20.84 -1.36
CA TYR A 52 15.58 -21.45 -1.59
C TYR A 52 15.71 -22.86 -2.14
N GLY A 53 15.11 -23.84 -1.45
CA GLY A 53 15.34 -25.25 -1.75
C GLY A 53 16.83 -25.58 -1.62
N ARG A 54 17.43 -26.09 -2.70
CA ARG A 54 18.89 -26.33 -2.80
C ARG A 54 19.64 -25.20 -3.50
N GLY A 55 18.93 -24.21 -4.06
CA GLY A 55 19.50 -23.14 -4.85
C GLY A 55 19.61 -21.82 -4.11
N ARG A 56 20.03 -20.81 -4.87
CA ARG A 56 20.46 -19.51 -4.37
C ARG A 56 19.95 -18.39 -5.27
N VAL A 57 19.69 -17.23 -4.69
CA VAL A 57 19.15 -16.06 -5.39
C VAL A 57 19.91 -14.81 -4.96
N VAL A 58 20.28 -13.96 -5.92
CA VAL A 58 20.79 -12.60 -5.69
C VAL A 58 19.91 -11.62 -6.47
N VAL A 59 19.49 -10.54 -5.80
CA VAL A 59 18.57 -9.56 -6.35
C VAL A 59 19.20 -8.18 -6.39
N ALA A 60 19.11 -7.55 -7.57
CA ALA A 60 19.46 -6.16 -7.83
C ALA A 60 18.22 -5.29 -8.00
N THR A 61 18.28 -4.05 -7.55
CA THR A 61 17.15 -3.09 -7.54
C THR A 61 17.06 -2.22 -8.78
N HIS A 62 17.95 -2.45 -9.75
CA HIS A 62 17.89 -1.90 -11.09
C HIS A 62 18.65 -2.82 -12.05
N GLU A 63 18.19 -2.99 -13.29
CA GLU A 63 18.79 -3.89 -14.27
C GLU A 63 20.18 -3.42 -14.72
N SER A 64 20.42 -2.11 -14.75
CA SER A 64 21.73 -1.54 -15.09
C SER A 64 22.83 -1.96 -14.09
N GLN A 65 22.47 -2.28 -12.85
CA GLN A 65 23.42 -2.78 -11.84
C GLN A 65 23.99 -4.13 -12.25
N LEU A 66 23.23 -4.98 -12.95
CA LEU A 66 23.67 -6.30 -13.40
C LEU A 66 24.68 -6.25 -14.55
N CYS A 67 24.93 -5.07 -15.13
CA CYS A 67 25.85 -4.90 -16.25
C CYS A 67 26.87 -3.80 -16.00
N SER A 68 26.93 -3.24 -14.79
CA SER A 68 27.80 -2.10 -14.49
C SER A 68 29.21 -2.57 -14.16
N PRO A 69 30.26 -2.05 -14.83
CA PRO A 69 31.64 -2.31 -14.45
C PRO A 69 31.97 -1.89 -13.01
N LYS A 70 31.24 -0.91 -12.47
CA LYS A 70 31.38 -0.45 -11.07
C LYS A 70 31.09 -1.53 -10.05
N LEU A 71 30.29 -2.54 -10.42
CA LEU A 71 29.89 -3.66 -9.58
C LEU A 71 30.55 -4.97 -10.04
N ALA A 72 31.55 -4.93 -10.92
CA ALA A 72 32.12 -6.13 -11.56
C ALA A 72 32.57 -7.19 -10.55
N LYS A 73 33.33 -6.80 -9.52
CA LYS A 73 33.80 -7.71 -8.47
C LYS A 73 32.64 -8.35 -7.69
N PHE A 74 31.64 -7.55 -7.30
CA PHE A 74 30.44 -8.05 -6.64
C PHE A 74 29.66 -9.03 -7.53
N LEU A 75 29.46 -8.70 -8.81
CA LEU A 75 28.75 -9.57 -9.76
C LEU A 75 29.49 -10.90 -9.97
N LEU A 76 30.83 -10.87 -10.01
CA LEU A 76 31.64 -12.07 -10.11
C LEU A 76 31.50 -12.96 -8.87
N ASN A 77 31.57 -12.36 -7.66
CA ASN A 77 31.32 -13.07 -6.41
C ASN A 77 29.91 -13.66 -6.37
N ALA A 78 28.90 -12.88 -6.80
CA ALA A 78 27.52 -13.32 -6.89
C ALA A 78 27.37 -14.54 -7.81
N VAL A 79 27.91 -14.51 -9.02
CA VAL A 79 27.84 -15.63 -9.97
C VAL A 79 28.53 -16.87 -9.41
N ARG A 80 29.70 -16.74 -8.78
CA ARG A 80 30.40 -17.88 -8.14
C ARG A 80 29.61 -18.46 -6.97
N TRP A 81 29.00 -17.60 -6.15
CA TRP A 81 28.14 -18.03 -5.05
C TRP A 81 26.90 -18.74 -5.56
N LEU A 82 26.27 -18.24 -6.61
CA LEU A 82 25.09 -18.82 -7.25
C LEU A 82 25.38 -20.17 -7.94
N ASP A 83 26.56 -20.32 -8.54
CA ASP A 83 26.99 -21.58 -9.17
C ASP A 83 27.15 -22.70 -8.12
N ALA A 84 27.58 -22.34 -6.90
CA ALA A 84 27.81 -23.25 -5.79
C ALA A 84 28.80 -24.39 -6.10
N GLY A 85 29.76 -24.13 -7.00
CA GLY A 85 30.80 -25.09 -7.38
C GLY A 85 30.35 -26.14 -8.40
N ARG A 86 29.16 -26.00 -9.00
CA ARG A 86 28.67 -26.91 -10.05
C ARG A 86 29.44 -26.78 -11.37
N GLN A 87 30.14 -25.66 -11.59
CA GLN A 87 30.93 -25.38 -12.79
C GLN A 87 30.11 -25.50 -14.09
N GLY A 88 28.81 -25.25 -14.01
CA GLY A 88 27.92 -25.29 -15.17
C GLY A 88 27.97 -23.99 -15.98
N VAL A 89 27.15 -23.93 -17.02
CA VAL A 89 27.08 -22.74 -17.88
C VAL A 89 26.27 -21.63 -17.19
N VAL A 90 26.79 -20.40 -17.23
CA VAL A 90 26.03 -19.20 -16.82
C VAL A 90 25.20 -18.70 -18.00
N CYS A 91 23.89 -18.85 -17.91
CA CYS A 91 22.96 -18.39 -18.92
C CYS A 91 22.49 -16.96 -18.63
N VAL A 92 22.59 -16.08 -19.61
CA VAL A 92 22.23 -14.67 -19.48
C VAL A 92 21.11 -14.34 -20.46
N ALA A 93 20.02 -13.74 -19.98
CA ALA A 93 18.94 -13.27 -20.83
C ALA A 93 19.44 -12.21 -21.83
N ALA A 94 18.87 -12.17 -23.03
CA ALA A 94 19.31 -11.28 -24.11
C ALA A 94 19.37 -9.79 -23.72
N SER A 95 18.47 -9.34 -22.85
CA SER A 95 18.44 -7.97 -22.33
C SER A 95 19.68 -7.60 -21.49
N LEU A 96 20.41 -8.59 -20.98
CA LEU A 96 21.59 -8.43 -20.13
C LEU A 96 22.89 -8.85 -20.84
N LYS A 97 22.94 -8.87 -22.18
CA LYS A 97 24.11 -9.33 -22.95
C LYS A 97 25.45 -8.71 -22.53
N LYS A 98 25.44 -7.49 -21.97
CA LYS A 98 26.64 -6.81 -21.46
C LYS A 98 27.26 -7.53 -20.26
N LEU A 99 26.48 -8.28 -19.48
CA LEU A 99 26.98 -9.10 -18.39
C LEU A 99 27.89 -10.23 -18.90
N CYS A 100 27.60 -10.83 -20.06
CA CYS A 100 28.50 -11.83 -20.66
C CYS A 100 29.90 -11.24 -20.91
N THR A 101 29.98 -10.01 -21.42
CA THR A 101 31.26 -9.34 -21.66
C THR A 101 32.06 -9.18 -20.36
N LEU A 102 31.40 -8.80 -19.27
CA LEU A 102 32.00 -8.65 -17.95
C LEU A 102 32.49 -10.00 -17.39
N LEU A 103 31.67 -11.04 -17.52
CA LEU A 103 31.99 -12.39 -17.03
C LEU A 103 33.14 -13.04 -17.82
N SER A 104 33.19 -12.84 -19.14
CA SER A 104 34.24 -13.40 -19.99
C SER A 104 35.62 -12.81 -19.70
N GLN A 105 35.70 -11.54 -19.28
CA GLN A 105 36.97 -10.91 -18.85
C GLN A 105 37.59 -11.63 -17.64
N GLU A 106 36.77 -12.29 -16.83
CA GLU A 106 37.14 -13.01 -15.62
C GLU A 106 37.15 -14.54 -15.80
N GLY A 107 37.09 -15.02 -17.05
CA GLY A 107 37.16 -16.44 -17.40
C GLY A 107 35.90 -17.26 -17.09
N VAL A 108 34.76 -16.62 -16.80
CA VAL A 108 33.51 -17.33 -16.51
C VAL A 108 32.78 -17.68 -17.81
N LYS A 109 32.53 -18.98 -18.01
CA LYS A 109 31.78 -19.49 -19.17
C LYS A 109 30.32 -19.01 -19.11
N SER A 110 29.96 -18.09 -20.00
CA SER A 110 28.60 -17.57 -20.10
C SER A 110 28.07 -17.60 -21.53
N GLN A 111 26.76 -17.76 -21.67
CA GLN A 111 26.07 -17.74 -22.97
C GLN A 111 24.76 -16.98 -22.88
N VAL A 112 24.38 -16.33 -23.98
CA VAL A 112 23.08 -15.67 -24.08
C VAL A 112 22.04 -16.70 -24.52
N SER A 113 21.08 -17.01 -23.64
CA SER A 113 19.99 -17.96 -23.95
C SER A 113 18.80 -17.75 -23.00
N GLN A 114 17.72 -18.52 -23.22
CA GLN A 114 16.64 -18.69 -22.25
C GLN A 114 17.02 -19.78 -21.24
N LEU A 115 16.22 -19.92 -20.18
CA LEU A 115 16.40 -20.99 -19.21
C LEU A 115 16.21 -22.36 -19.90
N THR A 116 17.24 -23.21 -19.88
CA THR A 116 17.28 -24.60 -20.38
C THR A 116 17.76 -25.54 -19.26
N GLY A 117 17.83 -26.86 -19.51
CA GLY A 117 18.12 -27.86 -18.46
C GLY A 117 19.55 -27.85 -17.90
N ASP A 118 20.57 -27.61 -18.74
CA ASP A 118 21.99 -27.79 -18.37
C ASP A 118 22.66 -26.48 -17.92
N ILE A 119 22.00 -25.72 -17.05
CA ILE A 119 22.48 -24.40 -16.59
C ILE A 119 22.81 -24.44 -15.10
N SER A 120 23.90 -23.77 -14.69
CA SER A 120 24.15 -23.55 -13.27
C SER A 120 23.51 -22.25 -12.78
N VAL A 121 23.76 -21.15 -13.47
CA VAL A 121 23.26 -19.81 -13.08
C VAL A 121 22.43 -19.22 -14.21
N TYR A 122 21.25 -18.69 -13.87
CA TYR A 122 20.41 -17.94 -14.79
C TYR A 122 20.36 -16.46 -14.37
N CYS A 123 20.73 -15.58 -15.30
CA CYS A 123 20.77 -14.13 -15.11
C CYS A 123 19.67 -13.45 -15.94
N CYS A 124 18.71 -12.79 -15.31
CA CYS A 124 17.56 -12.20 -16.01
C CYS A 124 17.10 -10.85 -15.43
N THR A 125 16.23 -10.15 -16.14
CA THR A 125 15.56 -8.95 -15.62
C THR A 125 14.29 -9.31 -14.87
N SER A 126 13.82 -8.42 -13.99
CA SER A 126 12.59 -8.63 -13.20
C SER A 126 11.31 -8.16 -13.91
N TYR A 127 11.36 -7.88 -15.22
CA TYR A 127 10.25 -7.28 -15.98
C TYR A 127 9.23 -8.27 -16.54
N GLY A 128 9.50 -9.56 -16.45
CA GLY A 128 8.61 -10.62 -16.93
C GLY A 128 8.42 -11.73 -15.91
N ASP A 129 7.29 -12.43 -16.00
CA ASP A 129 6.87 -13.52 -15.13
C ASP A 129 6.47 -14.79 -15.91
N ARG A 130 6.60 -14.79 -17.24
CA ARG A 130 6.20 -15.91 -18.11
C ARG A 130 6.87 -17.24 -17.76
N GLU A 131 8.10 -17.17 -17.24
CA GLU A 131 8.90 -18.34 -16.85
C GLU A 131 8.93 -18.58 -15.34
N ALA A 132 8.03 -17.94 -14.56
CA ALA A 132 8.09 -17.96 -13.10
C ALA A 132 8.16 -19.38 -12.50
N GLU A 133 7.28 -20.29 -12.92
CA GLU A 133 7.29 -21.67 -12.42
C GLU A 133 8.58 -22.42 -12.79
N ARG A 134 9.12 -22.19 -13.99
CA ARG A 134 10.39 -22.80 -14.43
C ARG A 134 11.55 -22.27 -13.60
N VAL A 135 11.58 -20.97 -13.32
CA VAL A 135 12.58 -20.33 -12.45
C VAL A 135 12.45 -20.85 -11.01
N HIS A 136 11.23 -21.02 -10.50
CA HIS A 136 11.00 -21.58 -9.17
C HIS A 136 11.52 -23.01 -9.05
N ALA A 137 11.23 -23.88 -10.01
CA ALA A 137 11.72 -25.27 -10.03
C ALA A 137 13.25 -25.31 -10.15
N PHE A 138 13.82 -24.55 -11.09
CA PHE A 138 15.25 -24.44 -11.28
C PHE A 138 16.00 -24.07 -10.00
N VAL A 139 15.56 -22.99 -9.32
CA VAL A 139 16.19 -22.59 -8.04
C VAL A 139 15.95 -23.64 -6.97
N ALA A 140 14.74 -24.17 -6.83
CA ALA A 140 14.44 -25.20 -5.83
C ALA A 140 15.37 -26.42 -5.95
N GLU A 141 15.69 -26.83 -7.18
CA GLU A 141 16.49 -28.01 -7.48
C GLU A 141 18.00 -27.81 -7.30
N GLY A 142 18.48 -26.57 -7.16
CA GLY A 142 19.90 -26.25 -6.97
C GLY A 142 20.43 -25.11 -7.83
N GLY A 143 19.61 -24.60 -8.76
CA GLY A 143 19.94 -23.49 -9.65
C GLY A 143 20.25 -22.18 -8.93
N GLY A 144 21.09 -21.36 -9.56
CA GLY A 144 21.41 -20.02 -9.09
C GLY A 144 20.69 -18.96 -9.90
N LEU A 145 19.97 -18.04 -9.27
CA LEU A 145 19.28 -16.93 -9.95
C LEU A 145 19.93 -15.59 -9.63
N LEU A 146 20.41 -14.89 -10.65
CA LEU A 146 20.74 -13.46 -10.58
C LEU A 146 19.64 -12.68 -11.29
N ILE A 147 18.90 -11.85 -10.56
CA ILE A 147 17.73 -11.15 -11.10
C ILE A 147 17.74 -9.67 -10.71
N GLY A 148 17.35 -8.79 -11.63
CA GLY A 148 17.42 -7.36 -11.37
C GLY A 148 16.46 -6.51 -12.19
N GLY A 149 16.02 -5.41 -11.61
CA GLY A 149 15.14 -4.44 -12.26
C GLY A 149 14.46 -3.55 -11.23
N GLN A 150 13.66 -2.60 -11.69
CA GLN A 150 12.98 -1.65 -10.82
C GLN A 150 11.46 -1.73 -10.95
N ALA A 151 10.76 -1.56 -9.82
CA ALA A 151 9.30 -1.61 -9.78
C ALA A 151 8.64 -0.22 -9.70
N TRP A 152 9.42 0.86 -9.48
CA TRP A 152 8.87 2.22 -9.34
C TRP A 152 8.22 2.72 -10.63
N TYR A 153 8.80 2.42 -11.78
CA TYR A 153 8.23 2.79 -13.07
C TYR A 153 6.91 2.04 -13.28
N TRP A 154 6.90 0.73 -13.02
CA TRP A 154 5.67 -0.07 -13.08
C TRP A 154 4.58 0.48 -12.16
N ALA A 155 4.94 0.87 -10.93
CA ALA A 155 4.02 1.45 -9.96
C ALA A 155 3.46 2.80 -10.43
N SER A 156 4.29 3.64 -11.08
CA SER A 156 3.86 4.92 -11.66
C SER A 156 2.78 4.74 -12.74
N GLN A 157 2.87 3.66 -13.51
CA GLN A 157 1.92 3.31 -14.58
C GLN A 157 0.70 2.52 -14.06
N ASN A 158 0.77 1.97 -12.84
CA ASN A 158 -0.25 1.12 -12.24
C ASN A 158 -0.72 1.68 -10.89
N ARG A 159 -1.13 2.96 -10.89
CA ARG A 159 -1.59 3.66 -9.67
C ARG A 159 -2.70 2.87 -8.97
N GLY A 160 -2.58 2.74 -7.65
CA GLY A 160 -3.52 1.99 -6.81
C GLY A 160 -3.32 0.47 -6.80
N LYS A 161 -2.36 -0.08 -7.55
CA LYS A 161 -1.99 -1.50 -7.46
C LYS A 161 -0.72 -1.67 -6.61
N ALA A 162 -0.75 -2.62 -5.68
CA ALA A 162 0.41 -2.95 -4.86
C ALA A 162 1.51 -3.65 -5.68
N ALA A 163 2.63 -2.95 -5.90
CA ALA A 163 3.77 -3.48 -6.66
C ALA A 163 4.34 -4.77 -6.06
N VAL A 164 4.41 -4.86 -4.73
CA VAL A 164 4.84 -6.05 -3.98
C VAL A 164 4.06 -7.32 -4.35
N ALA A 165 2.82 -7.19 -4.81
CA ALA A 165 1.95 -8.30 -5.19
C ALA A 165 1.78 -8.48 -6.71
N LYS A 166 1.82 -7.38 -7.48
CA LYS A 166 1.38 -7.36 -8.88
C LYS A 166 2.50 -7.11 -9.89
N TYR A 167 3.65 -6.58 -9.46
CA TYR A 167 4.82 -6.41 -10.33
C TYR A 167 5.30 -7.79 -10.83
N PRO A 168 5.56 -7.98 -12.15
CA PRO A 168 5.94 -9.28 -12.71
C PRO A 168 7.08 -9.97 -11.96
N GLY A 169 8.17 -9.24 -11.68
CA GLY A 169 9.32 -9.78 -10.95
C GLY A 169 8.98 -10.29 -9.55
N ASN A 170 7.99 -9.70 -8.87
CA ASN A 170 7.59 -10.14 -7.53
C ASN A 170 6.77 -11.44 -7.56
N LYS A 171 6.17 -11.81 -8.70
CA LYS A 171 5.58 -13.15 -8.87
C LYS A 171 6.65 -14.24 -8.83
N ILE A 172 7.89 -13.89 -9.19
CA ILE A 172 9.06 -14.76 -9.04
C ILE A 172 9.61 -14.64 -7.62
N LEU A 173 10.00 -13.42 -7.23
CA LEU A 173 10.83 -13.14 -6.05
C LEU A 173 10.13 -13.41 -4.72
N ASN A 174 8.81 -13.19 -4.62
CA ASN A 174 8.10 -13.38 -3.35
C ASN A 174 8.31 -14.80 -2.84
N ARG A 175 8.29 -15.82 -3.71
CA ARG A 175 8.51 -17.23 -3.31
C ARG A 175 9.87 -17.46 -2.66
N PHE A 176 10.87 -16.63 -2.97
CA PHE A 176 12.22 -16.68 -2.43
C PHE A 176 12.42 -15.82 -1.18
N GLY A 177 11.38 -15.15 -0.68
CA GLY A 177 11.50 -14.29 0.51
C GLY A 177 11.97 -12.87 0.22
N LEU A 178 11.90 -12.42 -1.04
CA LEU A 178 12.38 -11.11 -1.48
C LEU A 178 11.28 -10.42 -2.30
N SER A 179 11.17 -9.09 -2.20
CA SER A 179 10.29 -8.32 -3.07
C SER A 179 10.92 -6.98 -3.46
N ILE A 180 10.73 -6.56 -4.71
CA ILE A 180 11.09 -5.22 -5.18
C ILE A 180 9.88 -4.29 -4.97
N LEU A 181 10.07 -3.24 -4.19
CA LEU A 181 9.01 -2.28 -3.86
C LEU A 181 8.91 -1.16 -4.90
N GLY A 182 7.73 -0.55 -4.98
CA GLY A 182 7.39 0.51 -5.94
C GLY A 182 8.01 1.87 -5.63
N GLN A 183 8.72 2.01 -4.52
CA GLN A 183 9.49 3.21 -4.19
C GLN A 183 10.88 3.15 -4.81
N SER A 184 11.46 4.33 -5.06
CA SER A 184 12.83 4.50 -5.52
C SER A 184 13.64 5.35 -4.55
N VAL A 185 14.96 5.24 -4.64
CA VAL A 185 15.91 6.08 -3.91
C VAL A 185 16.94 6.68 -4.86
N PRO A 186 17.51 7.86 -4.54
CA PRO A 186 18.65 8.39 -5.28
C PRO A 186 19.77 7.38 -5.38
N ALA A 187 20.29 7.18 -6.58
CA ALA A 187 21.41 6.28 -6.78
C ALA A 187 22.66 6.89 -6.13
N ALA A 188 23.28 6.15 -5.22
CA ALA A 188 24.44 6.60 -4.48
C ALA A 188 25.39 5.43 -4.20
N LYS A 189 26.53 5.76 -3.60
CA LYS A 189 27.46 4.78 -3.07
C LYS A 189 27.07 4.44 -1.64
N HIS A 190 27.13 3.16 -1.32
CA HIS A 190 26.76 2.65 0.01
C HIS A 190 27.80 1.66 0.50
N LEU A 191 28.00 1.63 1.80
CA LEU A 191 28.82 0.59 2.42
C LEU A 191 28.12 -0.76 2.25
N ALA A 192 28.92 -1.79 1.96
CA ALA A 192 28.46 -3.16 2.03
C ALA A 192 28.01 -3.49 3.47
N VAL A 193 27.00 -4.36 3.62
CA VAL A 193 26.52 -4.77 4.94
C VAL A 193 27.66 -5.46 5.69
N GLY A 194 28.05 -4.87 6.83
CA GLY A 194 29.10 -5.40 7.68
C GLY A 194 28.64 -6.60 8.53
N SER A 195 29.56 -7.14 9.33
CA SER A 195 29.33 -8.29 10.20
C SER A 195 28.55 -8.01 11.49
N GLY A 196 28.16 -6.75 11.72
CA GLY A 196 27.36 -6.31 12.88
C GLY A 196 25.86 -6.50 12.69
N GLU A 197 25.10 -6.15 13.73
CA GLU A 197 23.63 -6.14 13.68
C GLU A 197 23.12 -5.15 12.63
N HIS A 198 22.21 -5.62 11.78
CA HIS A 198 21.64 -4.83 10.71
C HIS A 198 20.16 -5.15 10.56
N TYR A 199 19.43 -4.24 9.92
CA TYR A 199 17.99 -4.38 9.78
C TYR A 199 17.63 -5.60 8.93
N HIS A 200 16.82 -6.49 9.49
CA HIS A 200 16.10 -7.53 8.77
C HIS A 200 14.64 -7.56 9.24
N PHE A 201 13.69 -7.65 8.30
CA PHE A 201 12.26 -7.49 8.58
C PHE A 201 11.75 -8.40 9.71
N ARG A 202 12.11 -9.68 9.65
CA ARG A 202 11.64 -10.67 10.63
C ARG A 202 12.23 -10.45 12.02
N GLU A 203 13.48 -10.02 12.09
CA GLU A 203 14.17 -9.74 13.36
C GLU A 203 13.59 -8.49 14.01
N ALA A 204 13.44 -7.41 13.23
CA ALA A 204 12.78 -6.19 13.67
C ALA A 204 11.34 -6.45 14.14
N LEU A 205 10.58 -7.28 13.41
CA LEU A 205 9.23 -7.67 13.78
C LEU A 205 9.19 -8.49 15.09
N ALA A 206 10.12 -9.43 15.27
CA ALA A 206 10.22 -10.20 16.50
C ALA A 206 10.54 -9.31 17.71
N LEU A 207 11.50 -8.39 17.56
CA LEU A 207 11.82 -7.39 18.59
C LEU A 207 10.63 -6.49 18.89
N PHE A 208 9.90 -6.03 17.86
CA PHE A 208 8.72 -5.20 18.03
C PHE A 208 7.63 -5.92 18.82
N ASN A 209 7.29 -7.15 18.45
CA ASN A 209 6.31 -7.96 19.18
C ASN A 209 6.71 -8.12 20.65
N LYS A 210 7.98 -8.39 20.94
CA LYS A 210 8.48 -8.47 22.33
C LYS A 210 8.27 -7.15 23.09
N HIS A 211 8.59 -6.00 22.50
CA HIS A 211 8.43 -4.69 23.15
C HIS A 211 6.96 -4.28 23.33
N VAL A 212 6.07 -4.70 22.43
CA VAL A 212 4.62 -4.51 22.58
C VAL A 212 4.12 -5.37 23.73
N ASP A 213 4.52 -6.65 23.79
CA ASP A 213 4.05 -7.61 24.79
C ASP A 213 4.51 -7.28 26.21
N MET A 214 5.76 -6.82 26.34
CA MET A 214 6.35 -6.48 27.64
C MET A 214 6.03 -5.05 28.08
N HIS A 215 5.31 -4.26 27.27
CA HIS A 215 5.09 -2.83 27.49
C HIS A 215 6.38 -2.01 27.72
N GLU A 216 7.52 -2.48 27.21
CA GLU A 216 8.83 -1.83 27.39
C GLU A 216 9.00 -0.58 26.52
N GLU A 217 9.78 0.39 26.99
CA GLU A 217 10.20 1.51 26.15
C GLU A 217 11.01 1.05 24.94
N LEU A 218 10.88 1.75 23.81
CA LEU A 218 11.63 1.46 22.59
C LEU A 218 13.14 1.67 22.81
N LYS A 219 13.90 0.58 22.72
CA LYS A 219 15.36 0.58 22.81
C LYS A 219 16.00 0.30 21.46
N ASP A 220 17.27 0.62 21.35
CA ASP A 220 18.08 0.21 20.20
C ASP A 220 18.20 -1.33 20.13
N PRO A 221 18.26 -1.94 18.93
CA PRO A 221 18.25 -1.27 17.62
C PRO A 221 16.84 -0.92 17.10
N LEU A 222 15.78 -1.45 17.73
CA LEU A 222 14.40 -1.31 17.26
C LEU A 222 13.95 0.15 17.10
N LYS A 223 14.37 1.04 18.02
CA LYS A 223 14.05 2.47 17.96
C LYS A 223 14.46 3.12 16.63
N ASN A 224 15.61 2.72 16.08
CA ASN A 224 16.11 3.22 14.79
C ASN A 224 15.46 2.49 13.60
N TRP A 225 15.03 1.25 13.81
CA TRP A 225 14.41 0.42 12.77
C TRP A 225 12.90 0.61 12.61
N LEU A 226 12.24 1.25 13.57
CA LEU A 226 10.78 1.27 13.69
C LEU A 226 10.07 1.85 12.45
N GLN A 227 10.61 2.93 11.89
CA GLN A 227 10.04 3.53 10.67
C GLN A 227 10.12 2.56 9.48
N ARG A 228 11.29 1.92 9.28
CA ARG A 228 11.49 0.93 8.22
C ARG A 228 10.62 -0.31 8.43
N LEU A 229 10.53 -0.79 9.66
CA LEU A 229 9.65 -1.90 10.04
C LEU A 229 8.19 -1.62 9.72
N THR A 230 7.72 -0.41 10.02
CA THR A 230 6.33 -0.01 9.75
C THR A 230 6.06 -0.04 8.24
N GLN A 231 6.95 0.54 7.44
CA GLN A 231 6.85 0.52 5.97
C GLN A 231 6.91 -0.90 5.39
N ASP A 232 7.76 -1.76 5.93
CA ASP A 232 7.86 -3.16 5.51
C ASP A 232 6.66 -3.99 5.93
N CYS A 233 6.06 -3.72 7.10
CA CYS A 233 4.80 -4.35 7.49
C CYS A 233 3.69 -3.99 6.51
N THR A 234 3.55 -2.71 6.15
CA THR A 234 2.59 -2.24 5.14
C THR A 234 2.79 -2.96 3.80
N ALA A 235 4.02 -2.99 3.29
CA ALA A 235 4.33 -3.68 2.04
C ALA A 235 4.05 -5.19 2.13
N PHE A 236 4.48 -5.84 3.22
CA PHE A 236 4.33 -7.27 3.42
C PHE A 236 2.85 -7.70 3.47
N LEU A 237 1.99 -6.92 4.13
CA LEU A 237 0.56 -7.24 4.25
C LEU A 237 -0.16 -7.24 2.90
N HIS A 238 0.33 -6.49 1.92
CA HIS A 238 -0.21 -6.54 0.57
C HIS A 238 0.21 -7.78 -0.24
N ILE A 239 1.15 -8.61 0.26
CA ILE A 239 1.49 -9.88 -0.37
C ILE A 239 0.33 -10.87 -0.14
N PRO A 240 -0.24 -11.49 -1.18
CA PRO A 240 -1.37 -12.39 -1.00
C PRO A 240 -1.02 -13.62 -0.15
N ALA A 241 -1.73 -13.82 0.96
CA ALA A 241 -1.47 -14.90 1.92
C ALA A 241 -2.23 -16.21 1.63
N HIS A 242 -3.26 -16.18 0.75
CA HIS A 242 -4.25 -17.26 0.59
C HIS A 242 -3.67 -18.63 0.21
N ASN A 243 -2.46 -18.68 -0.36
CA ASN A 243 -1.78 -19.92 -0.76
C ASN A 243 -0.36 -20.08 -0.19
N CYS A 244 0.02 -19.28 0.82
CA CYS A 244 1.35 -19.34 1.42
C CYS A 244 1.25 -19.45 2.95
N PRO A 245 1.42 -20.65 3.53
CA PRO A 245 1.35 -20.86 4.98
C PRO A 245 2.30 -19.95 5.78
N ALA A 246 3.48 -19.65 5.24
CA ALA A 246 4.44 -18.75 5.86
C ALA A 246 3.91 -17.31 5.99
N TYR A 247 3.17 -16.82 4.99
CA TYR A 247 2.56 -15.48 5.03
C TYR A 247 1.30 -15.47 5.87
N ALA A 248 0.45 -16.48 5.74
CA ALA A 248 -0.72 -16.65 6.60
C ALA A 248 -0.31 -16.67 8.09
N SER A 249 0.81 -17.31 8.43
CA SER A 249 1.36 -17.31 9.79
C SER A 249 1.77 -15.91 10.26
N LEU A 250 2.46 -15.12 9.42
CA LEU A 250 2.86 -13.75 9.76
C LEU A 250 1.66 -12.81 9.88
N HIS A 251 0.68 -12.88 8.97
CA HIS A 251 -0.59 -12.16 9.10
C HIS A 251 -1.28 -12.51 10.43
N ARG A 252 -1.30 -13.80 10.79
CA ARG A 252 -1.89 -14.27 12.06
C ARG A 252 -1.14 -13.74 13.27
N ILE A 253 0.20 -13.68 13.23
CA ILE A 253 1.02 -13.10 14.31
C ILE A 253 0.66 -11.63 14.49
N LEU A 254 0.69 -10.83 13.43
CA LEU A 254 0.35 -9.41 13.48
C LEU A 254 -1.08 -9.17 13.98
N THR A 255 -2.03 -9.98 13.51
CA THR A 255 -3.43 -9.94 13.96
C THR A 255 -3.54 -10.26 15.46
N LYS A 256 -2.82 -11.27 15.95
CA LYS A 256 -2.81 -11.62 17.38
C LYS A 256 -2.17 -10.52 18.22
N THR A 257 -1.07 -9.92 17.76
CA THR A 257 -0.42 -8.79 18.44
C THR A 257 -1.42 -7.66 18.62
N LEU A 258 -2.10 -7.24 17.54
CA LEU A 258 -3.11 -6.17 17.61
C LEU A 258 -4.31 -6.51 18.49
N LYS A 259 -4.82 -7.75 18.42
CA LYS A 259 -5.94 -8.19 19.28
C LYS A 259 -5.59 -8.14 20.77
N ARG A 260 -4.33 -8.43 21.11
CA ARG A 260 -3.84 -8.42 22.48
C ARG A 260 -3.49 -7.01 22.95
N SER A 261 -2.81 -6.21 22.12
CA SER A 261 -2.42 -4.84 22.48
C SER A 261 -3.59 -3.85 22.43
N GLY A 262 -4.64 -4.18 21.68
CA GLY A 262 -5.65 -3.22 21.26
C GLY A 262 -5.14 -2.29 20.15
N ILE A 263 -6.09 -1.57 19.54
CA ILE A 263 -5.79 -0.48 18.61
C ILE A 263 -5.58 0.78 19.46
N PRO A 264 -4.43 1.47 19.35
CA PRO A 264 -4.18 2.69 20.12
C PRO A 264 -5.25 3.75 19.89
N GLN A 265 -5.64 4.44 20.96
CA GLN A 265 -6.47 5.63 20.83
C GLN A 265 -5.62 6.78 20.31
N VAL A 266 -6.16 7.55 19.36
CA VAL A 266 -5.50 8.72 18.81
C VAL A 266 -6.53 9.82 18.54
N SER A 267 -6.30 10.99 19.13
CA SER A 267 -7.20 12.15 19.00
C SER A 267 -6.42 13.45 19.20
N ARG A 268 -7.08 14.60 19.04
CA ARG A 268 -6.51 15.91 19.40
C ARG A 268 -5.99 15.95 20.84
N HIS A 269 -6.70 15.28 21.75
CA HIS A 269 -6.43 15.29 23.18
C HIS A 269 -5.49 14.16 23.61
N CYS A 270 -5.27 13.17 22.74
CA CYS A 270 -4.34 12.08 22.94
C CYS A 270 -3.51 11.89 21.65
N PRO A 271 -2.56 12.81 21.37
CA PRO A 271 -1.74 12.71 20.17
C PRO A 271 -0.69 11.61 20.30
N VAL A 272 -0.33 11.02 19.16
CA VAL A 272 0.64 9.91 19.05
C VAL A 272 1.85 10.38 18.25
N LYS A 273 3.06 10.19 18.78
CA LYS A 273 4.30 10.51 18.05
C LYS A 273 4.53 9.50 16.92
N SER A 274 4.96 9.94 15.74
CA SER A 274 5.03 9.04 14.58
C SER A 274 6.12 7.96 14.65
N ASN A 275 7.17 8.15 15.45
CA ASN A 275 8.16 7.12 15.73
C ASN A 275 7.89 6.44 17.08
N SER A 276 6.68 5.93 17.26
CA SER A 276 6.21 5.24 18.48
C SER A 276 5.60 3.88 18.14
N LYS A 277 5.48 3.00 19.16
CA LYS A 277 4.83 1.69 18.98
C LYS A 277 3.38 1.88 18.57
N GLU A 278 2.72 2.89 19.12
CA GLU A 278 1.33 3.22 18.88
C GLU A 278 1.11 3.62 17.42
N ALA A 279 1.98 4.48 16.85
CA ALA A 279 1.91 4.83 15.43
C ALA A 279 2.09 3.61 14.52
N ALA A 280 3.04 2.73 14.85
CA ALA A 280 3.25 1.50 14.10
C ALA A 280 2.03 0.56 14.17
N LEU A 281 1.41 0.40 15.34
CA LEU A 281 0.19 -0.39 15.51
C LEU A 281 -0.99 0.20 14.74
N LEU A 282 -1.17 1.53 14.73
CA LEU A 282 -2.21 2.21 13.94
C LEU A 282 -2.06 1.93 12.44
N CYS A 283 -0.83 1.99 11.94
CA CYS A 283 -0.52 1.68 10.54
C CYS A 283 -0.80 0.21 10.22
N MET A 284 -0.27 -0.72 11.04
CA MET A 284 -0.50 -2.17 10.86
C MET A 284 -1.98 -2.54 10.92
N ALA A 285 -2.76 -1.93 11.83
CA ALA A 285 -4.19 -2.17 11.95
C ALA A 285 -4.94 -1.74 10.70
N THR A 286 -4.61 -0.55 10.19
CA THR A 286 -5.19 -0.03 8.94
C THR A 286 -4.90 -1.00 7.79
N GLU A 287 -3.64 -1.39 7.58
CA GLU A 287 -3.25 -2.26 6.48
C GLU A 287 -3.83 -3.67 6.57
N LEU A 288 -3.87 -4.26 7.77
CA LEU A 288 -4.53 -5.54 7.99
C LEU A 288 -6.01 -5.46 7.62
N SER A 289 -6.69 -4.39 8.02
CA SER A 289 -8.11 -4.19 7.69
C SER A 289 -8.37 -4.11 6.18
N LEU A 290 -7.41 -3.64 5.38
CA LEU A 290 -7.52 -3.57 3.93
C LEU A 290 -7.44 -4.95 3.25
N THR A 291 -6.83 -5.92 3.93
CA THR A 291 -6.56 -7.29 3.42
C THR A 291 -7.54 -8.32 3.97
N MET A 292 -8.20 -8.03 5.10
CA MET A 292 -9.24 -8.86 5.70
C MET A 292 -10.60 -8.62 5.03
N THR A 293 -11.43 -9.66 5.02
CA THR A 293 -12.83 -9.56 4.57
C THR A 293 -13.73 -8.95 5.64
N ASP A 294 -13.34 -9.03 6.92
CA ASP A 294 -14.10 -8.50 8.06
C ASP A 294 -13.20 -7.84 9.11
N SER A 295 -13.29 -6.52 9.20
CA SER A 295 -12.53 -5.70 10.16
C SER A 295 -13.08 -5.77 11.58
N ALA A 296 -14.31 -6.28 11.78
CA ALA A 296 -14.93 -6.35 13.11
C ALA A 296 -14.10 -7.24 14.05
N THR A 297 -13.43 -8.23 13.48
CA THR A 297 -12.50 -9.11 14.19
C THR A 297 -11.36 -8.36 14.89
N LEU A 298 -10.96 -7.17 14.42
CA LEU A 298 -9.89 -6.36 15.00
C LEU A 298 -10.41 -5.42 16.10
N VAL A 299 -11.63 -4.90 15.96
CA VAL A 299 -12.16 -3.82 16.82
C VAL A 299 -12.90 -4.36 18.05
N GLN A 300 -13.35 -5.63 18.03
CA GLN A 300 -14.11 -6.27 19.13
C GLN A 300 -15.35 -5.45 19.59
N LYS A 301 -15.90 -4.58 18.73
CA LYS A 301 -17.09 -3.79 19.03
C LYS A 301 -18.35 -4.50 18.53
N PRO A 302 -19.43 -4.57 19.34
CA PRO A 302 -20.71 -5.10 18.88
C PRO A 302 -21.39 -4.16 17.88
N ALA A 303 -22.23 -4.74 17.02
CA ALA A 303 -22.92 -4.06 15.93
C ALA A 303 -24.14 -3.23 16.35
N ALA A 304 -23.98 -2.41 17.39
CA ALA A 304 -25.05 -1.57 17.91
C ALA A 304 -25.37 -0.41 16.95
N GLY A 305 -26.65 -0.25 16.59
CA GLY A 305 -27.16 0.91 15.85
C GLY A 305 -27.07 0.83 14.32
N LEU A 306 -26.77 -0.34 13.75
CA LEU A 306 -26.89 -0.56 12.30
C LEU A 306 -28.35 -0.40 11.86
N CYS A 307 -28.56 0.05 10.62
CA CYS A 307 -29.90 -0.03 10.03
C CYS A 307 -30.18 -1.49 9.67
N ASP A 308 -31.22 -2.06 10.27
CA ASP A 308 -31.64 -3.44 10.00
C ASP A 308 -32.20 -3.62 8.58
N LEU A 309 -32.58 -2.52 7.91
CA LEU A 309 -33.17 -2.53 6.58
C LEU A 309 -32.20 -2.00 5.51
N PRO A 310 -32.12 -2.65 4.34
CA PRO A 310 -31.36 -2.14 3.20
C PRO A 310 -31.85 -0.75 2.78
N VAL A 311 -30.93 0.17 2.49
CA VAL A 311 -31.26 1.51 1.99
C VAL A 311 -30.86 1.62 0.52
N THR A 312 -31.84 1.91 -0.34
CA THR A 312 -31.58 2.19 -1.77
C THR A 312 -31.43 3.69 -1.99
N VAL A 313 -30.34 4.09 -2.63
CA VAL A 313 -30.07 5.48 -3.04
C VAL A 313 -29.78 5.54 -4.53
N GLU A 314 -30.27 6.61 -5.18
CA GLU A 314 -30.00 6.85 -6.59
C GLU A 314 -28.77 7.75 -6.75
N ILE A 315 -27.77 7.25 -7.48
CA ILE A 315 -26.53 7.95 -7.77
C ILE A 315 -26.49 8.39 -9.23
N ASP A 316 -26.02 9.61 -9.50
CA ASP A 316 -25.75 10.04 -10.88
C ASP A 316 -24.39 9.51 -11.36
N GLY A 317 -24.42 8.47 -12.18
CA GLY A 317 -23.27 7.86 -12.83
C GLY A 317 -22.81 8.57 -14.09
N THR A 318 -23.43 9.68 -14.49
CA THR A 318 -22.93 10.53 -15.58
C THR A 318 -21.88 11.52 -15.04
N ASN A 319 -20.74 11.61 -15.71
CA ASN A 319 -19.63 12.46 -15.28
C ASN A 319 -18.76 12.90 -16.47
N PRO A 320 -19.02 14.05 -17.11
CA PRO A 320 -18.26 14.51 -18.27
C PRO A 320 -16.84 15.01 -17.92
N GLY A 321 -16.64 15.44 -16.67
CA GLY A 321 -15.37 15.99 -16.18
C GLY A 321 -14.38 14.92 -15.66
N ALA A 322 -13.46 15.35 -14.81
CA ALA A 322 -12.57 14.45 -14.07
C ALA A 322 -13.36 13.58 -13.07
N THR A 323 -12.73 12.50 -12.56
CA THR A 323 -13.35 11.61 -11.57
C THR A 323 -13.99 12.39 -10.42
N SER A 324 -15.22 12.05 -10.07
CA SER A 324 -16.04 12.83 -9.14
C SER A 324 -16.74 11.93 -8.12
N TRP A 325 -16.91 12.43 -6.90
CA TRP A 325 -17.49 11.69 -5.78
C TRP A 325 -18.98 11.99 -5.65
N ARG A 326 -19.80 10.95 -5.58
CA ARG A 326 -21.23 11.04 -5.33
C ARG A 326 -21.52 10.65 -3.89
N SER A 327 -22.12 11.58 -3.15
CA SER A 327 -22.58 11.37 -1.78
C SER A 327 -23.78 10.43 -1.75
N THR A 328 -23.77 9.48 -0.82
CA THR A 328 -24.90 8.55 -0.60
C THR A 328 -25.80 8.98 0.55
N GLY A 329 -25.34 9.87 1.43
CA GLY A 329 -26.01 10.17 2.70
C GLY A 329 -25.95 9.00 3.71
N LEU A 330 -25.08 8.01 3.46
CA LEU A 330 -24.89 6.84 4.31
C LEU A 330 -23.48 6.82 4.91
N TYR A 331 -23.36 6.21 6.07
CA TYR A 331 -22.14 6.08 6.85
C TYR A 331 -21.94 4.63 7.27
N LEU A 332 -20.73 4.10 7.07
CA LEU A 332 -20.33 2.81 7.60
C LEU A 332 -19.74 3.01 9.01
N PRO A 333 -20.30 2.40 10.06
CA PRO A 333 -19.73 2.45 11.40
C PRO A 333 -18.31 1.87 11.49
N GLU A 334 -17.52 2.38 12.43
CA GLU A 334 -16.15 1.94 12.70
C GLU A 334 -16.09 0.42 12.92
N GLY A 335 -15.16 -0.25 12.23
CA GLY A 335 -14.93 -1.68 12.34
C GLY A 335 -15.96 -2.57 11.66
N HIS A 336 -16.99 -2.01 11.02
CA HIS A 336 -18.06 -2.79 10.41
C HIS A 336 -17.82 -3.07 8.93
N SER A 337 -18.62 -3.99 8.39
CA SER A 337 -18.72 -4.29 6.96
C SER A 337 -20.10 -3.92 6.44
N THR A 338 -20.17 -3.37 5.23
CA THR A 338 -21.41 -3.16 4.49
C THR A 338 -21.43 -4.05 3.25
N VAL A 339 -22.62 -4.50 2.87
CA VAL A 339 -22.84 -5.14 1.58
C VAL A 339 -23.54 -4.16 0.67
N ILE A 340 -22.92 -3.86 -0.48
CA ILE A 340 -23.46 -2.96 -1.47
C ILE A 340 -23.85 -3.75 -2.71
N THR A 341 -25.11 -3.60 -3.12
CA THR A 341 -25.67 -4.21 -4.32
C THR A 341 -25.75 -3.18 -5.44
N PHE A 342 -25.11 -3.50 -6.56
CA PHE A 342 -24.99 -2.69 -7.77
C PHE A 342 -25.70 -3.35 -8.96
N PRO A 343 -26.28 -2.56 -9.87
CA PRO A 343 -26.74 -3.05 -11.17
C PRO A 343 -25.59 -3.63 -11.98
N CYS A 344 -25.88 -4.64 -12.82
CA CYS A 344 -24.88 -5.31 -13.67
C CYS A 344 -24.03 -4.34 -14.50
N ARG A 345 -24.64 -3.26 -15.02
CA ARG A 345 -23.97 -2.23 -15.85
C ARG A 345 -22.87 -1.44 -15.14
N VAL A 346 -22.80 -1.49 -13.82
CA VAL A 346 -21.77 -0.79 -13.03
C VAL A 346 -20.51 -1.64 -12.86
N VAL A 347 -20.67 -2.97 -12.87
CA VAL A 347 -19.58 -3.90 -12.61
C VAL A 347 -18.55 -3.80 -13.74
N GLY A 348 -17.30 -3.50 -13.40
CA GLY A 348 -16.23 -3.30 -14.39
C GLY A 348 -16.29 -1.98 -15.17
N ALA A 349 -17.25 -1.09 -14.90
CA ALA A 349 -17.36 0.22 -15.55
C ALA A 349 -16.36 1.26 -15.01
N GLY A 350 -15.43 0.85 -14.15
CA GLY A 350 -14.38 1.70 -13.57
C GLY A 350 -14.82 2.55 -12.38
N LEU A 351 -16.04 2.36 -11.86
CA LEU A 351 -16.52 3.00 -10.64
C LEU A 351 -15.85 2.38 -9.41
N LYS A 352 -15.70 3.18 -8.35
CA LYS A 352 -15.15 2.73 -7.07
C LYS A 352 -16.07 3.08 -5.91
N VAL A 353 -16.04 2.24 -4.87
CA VAL A 353 -16.56 2.60 -3.56
C VAL A 353 -15.45 3.26 -2.78
N GLN A 354 -15.77 4.35 -2.07
CA GLN A 354 -14.91 4.93 -1.07
C GLN A 354 -15.65 5.10 0.25
N ILE A 355 -15.04 4.69 1.34
CA ILE A 355 -15.48 4.94 2.71
C ILE A 355 -14.50 5.94 3.33
N GLY A 356 -15.04 7.02 3.90
CA GLY A 356 -14.28 8.12 4.48
C GLY A 356 -14.20 9.32 3.52
N CYS A 357 -14.39 10.52 4.07
CA CYS A 357 -14.41 11.78 3.34
C CYS A 357 -13.02 12.35 3.00
N HIS A 358 -11.96 11.77 3.55
CA HIS A 358 -10.60 12.29 3.47
C HIS A 358 -9.87 11.87 2.18
N THR A 359 -8.76 12.54 1.90
CA THR A 359 -7.76 12.11 0.89
C THR A 359 -6.33 12.08 1.44
N ASP A 360 -6.13 12.62 2.64
CA ASP A 360 -4.84 12.82 3.29
C ASP A 360 -4.21 11.50 3.76
N ASP A 361 -2.90 11.42 3.58
CA ASP A 361 -2.04 10.44 4.22
C ASP A 361 -1.12 11.16 5.22
N LEU A 362 -1.36 10.94 6.52
CA LEU A 362 -0.58 11.56 7.59
C LEU A 362 0.63 10.73 8.02
N SER A 363 0.99 9.66 7.30
CA SER A 363 2.11 8.77 7.66
C SER A 363 3.47 9.47 7.77
N HIS A 364 3.59 10.68 7.23
CA HIS A 364 4.79 11.53 7.29
C HIS A 364 4.72 12.66 8.33
N ALA A 365 3.59 12.83 9.04
CA ALA A 365 3.48 13.80 10.10
C ALA A 365 4.47 13.45 11.23
N LYS A 366 4.91 14.44 12.03
CA LYS A 366 5.75 14.18 13.22
C LYS A 366 4.93 13.66 14.41
N GLU A 367 3.67 14.04 14.44
CA GLU A 367 2.70 13.72 15.48
C GLU A 367 1.33 13.52 14.81
N LEU A 368 0.57 12.54 15.29
CA LEU A 368 -0.72 12.12 14.81
C LEU A 368 -1.80 12.50 15.83
N LYS A 369 -2.78 13.29 15.41
CA LYS A 369 -3.98 13.67 16.16
C LYS A 369 -5.22 12.89 15.72
N ARG A 370 -5.04 12.01 14.73
CA ARG A 370 -5.96 10.94 14.32
C ARG A 370 -5.17 9.83 13.64
N ALA A 371 -5.82 8.72 13.32
CA ALA A 371 -5.20 7.66 12.54
C ALA A 371 -4.70 8.21 11.18
N PRO A 372 -3.56 7.71 10.66
CA PRO A 372 -2.86 8.37 9.57
C PRO A 372 -3.63 8.32 8.24
N VAL A 373 -4.22 7.15 7.93
CA VAL A 373 -5.05 6.93 6.75
C VAL A 373 -6.38 6.36 7.22
N VAL A 374 -7.46 7.11 7.04
CA VAL A 374 -8.83 6.79 7.52
C VAL A 374 -9.80 6.51 6.37
N ILE A 375 -9.26 6.04 5.24
CA ILE A 375 -10.06 5.78 4.04
C ILE A 375 -9.94 4.32 3.59
N ARG A 376 -11.02 3.82 3.00
CA ARG A 376 -11.04 2.56 2.25
C ARG A 376 -11.56 2.85 0.85
N SER A 377 -10.79 2.51 -0.17
CA SER A 377 -11.25 2.57 -1.57
C SER A 377 -11.07 1.21 -2.25
N CYS A 378 -12.08 0.79 -3.03
CA CYS A 378 -12.02 -0.44 -3.82
C CYS A 378 -12.82 -0.32 -5.11
N ASP A 379 -12.36 -0.98 -6.17
CA ASP A 379 -13.10 -1.06 -7.44
C ASP A 379 -14.38 -1.88 -7.26
N ILE A 380 -15.42 -1.56 -8.04
CA ILE A 380 -16.66 -2.35 -8.07
C ILE A 380 -16.45 -3.58 -8.96
N ALA A 381 -16.17 -4.72 -8.33
CA ALA A 381 -15.75 -5.95 -8.99
C ALA A 381 -16.89 -6.97 -9.19
N CYS A 382 -17.97 -6.86 -8.41
CA CYS A 382 -19.14 -7.74 -8.52
C CYS A 382 -20.42 -6.99 -8.15
N GLN A 383 -21.59 -7.58 -8.49
CA GLN A 383 -22.88 -6.96 -8.21
C GLN A 383 -23.15 -6.83 -6.72
N LYS A 384 -22.87 -7.86 -5.93
CA LYS A 384 -23.03 -7.85 -4.46
C LYS A 384 -21.63 -7.87 -3.83
N GLN A 385 -21.15 -6.71 -3.41
CA GLN A 385 -19.80 -6.53 -2.92
C GLN A 385 -19.80 -6.18 -1.43
N SER A 386 -19.03 -6.94 -0.64
CA SER A 386 -18.77 -6.61 0.76
C SER A 386 -17.59 -5.63 0.86
N VAL A 387 -17.73 -4.58 1.66
CA VAL A 387 -16.70 -3.59 1.92
C VAL A 387 -16.60 -3.35 3.42
N SER A 388 -15.40 -3.53 3.97
CA SER A 388 -15.08 -3.30 5.38
C SER A 388 -14.16 -2.10 5.53
N CYS A 389 -14.34 -1.31 6.59
CA CYS A 389 -13.45 -0.21 6.95
C CYS A 389 -13.19 -0.19 8.45
N LEU A 390 -11.91 -0.19 8.84
CA LEU A 390 -11.54 -0.13 10.25
C LEU A 390 -12.06 1.14 10.94
N TRP A 391 -11.90 2.29 10.29
CA TRP A 391 -12.19 3.59 10.88
C TRP A 391 -13.63 4.08 10.65
N GLY A 392 -14.41 3.33 9.86
CA GLY A 392 -15.71 3.78 9.39
C GLY A 392 -15.60 4.96 8.42
N GLY A 393 -16.73 5.56 8.06
CA GLY A 393 -16.74 6.74 7.18
C GLY A 393 -18.01 6.90 6.36
N LEU A 394 -18.20 8.10 5.80
CA LEU A 394 -19.23 8.35 4.80
C LEU A 394 -18.97 7.48 3.56
N ILE A 395 -20.03 6.93 2.98
CA ILE A 395 -19.97 6.07 1.80
C ILE A 395 -20.13 6.94 0.54
N TYR A 396 -19.17 6.83 -0.37
CA TYR A 396 -19.12 7.53 -1.64
C TYR A 396 -19.00 6.57 -2.81
N ILE A 397 -19.60 6.96 -3.94
CA ILE A 397 -19.33 6.33 -5.23
C ILE A 397 -18.47 7.27 -6.07
N LEU A 398 -17.26 6.83 -6.41
CA LEU A 398 -16.37 7.55 -7.30
C LEU A 398 -16.73 7.18 -8.74
N VAL A 399 -17.21 8.16 -9.48
CA VAL A 399 -17.59 8.03 -10.89
C VAL A 399 -16.40 8.48 -11.74
N PRO A 400 -15.85 7.61 -12.61
CA PRO A 400 -14.69 7.95 -13.42
C PRO A 400 -15.02 9.05 -14.42
N ALA A 401 -13.97 9.68 -14.95
CA ALA A 401 -14.12 10.66 -16.03
C ALA A 401 -14.82 10.04 -17.25
N LYS A 402 -15.66 10.84 -17.92
CA LYS A 402 -16.41 10.48 -19.14
C LYS A 402 -17.43 9.35 -18.97
N SER A 403 -17.84 9.05 -17.74
CA SER A 403 -18.90 8.06 -17.50
C SER A 403 -20.26 8.56 -18.01
N VAL A 404 -21.06 7.66 -18.57
CA VAL A 404 -22.39 7.96 -19.17
C VAL A 404 -23.48 7.00 -18.65
N LEU A 405 -23.29 6.46 -17.44
CA LEU A 405 -24.16 5.43 -16.87
C LEU A 405 -25.57 5.94 -16.46
N GLY A 406 -25.79 7.25 -16.47
CA GLY A 406 -27.05 7.86 -16.05
C GLY A 406 -27.34 7.62 -14.57
N LYS A 407 -28.63 7.56 -14.21
CA LYS A 407 -29.05 7.25 -12.85
C LYS A 407 -28.80 5.77 -12.53
N VAL A 408 -28.19 5.52 -11.38
CA VAL A 408 -27.78 4.19 -10.92
C VAL A 408 -28.35 3.99 -9.50
N PRO A 409 -29.35 3.12 -9.32
CA PRO A 409 -29.80 2.75 -7.99
C PRO A 409 -28.76 1.81 -7.37
N ILE A 410 -28.31 2.11 -6.16
CA ILE A 410 -27.46 1.22 -5.36
C ILE A 410 -28.18 0.91 -4.05
N THR A 411 -28.05 -0.31 -3.55
CA THR A 411 -28.66 -0.72 -2.27
C THR A 411 -27.57 -1.07 -1.28
N VAL A 412 -27.63 -0.49 -0.09
CA VAL A 412 -26.59 -0.61 0.95
C VAL A 412 -27.19 -1.25 2.19
N GLU A 413 -26.57 -2.34 2.65
CA GLU A 413 -26.92 -3.09 3.86
C GLU A 413 -25.84 -2.87 4.92
N GLY A 414 -26.20 -2.73 6.21
CA GLY A 414 -25.21 -2.55 7.29
C GLY A 414 -24.57 -1.16 7.37
N ALA A 415 -25.27 -0.13 6.88
CA ALA A 415 -24.89 1.27 7.03
C ALA A 415 -25.91 2.04 7.89
N VAL A 416 -25.54 3.23 8.35
CA VAL A 416 -26.43 4.16 9.05
C VAL A 416 -26.62 5.42 8.23
N ARG A 417 -27.72 6.15 8.48
CA ARG A 417 -27.94 7.44 7.82
C ARG A 417 -27.00 8.51 8.39
N ALA A 418 -26.55 9.41 7.53
CA ALA A 418 -25.79 10.59 7.89
C ALA A 418 -26.62 11.86 7.71
N PRO A 419 -26.45 12.89 8.57
CA PRO A 419 -27.08 14.18 8.32
C PRO A 419 -26.58 14.75 6.98
N PHE A 420 -27.49 14.87 6.03
CA PHE A 420 -27.18 15.38 4.70
C PHE A 420 -28.24 16.39 4.28
N PHE A 421 -27.84 17.66 4.21
CA PHE A 421 -28.71 18.75 3.75
C PHE A 421 -28.25 19.20 2.37
N LYS A 422 -29.17 19.31 1.42
CA LYS A 422 -28.93 19.87 0.09
C LYS A 422 -29.87 21.03 -0.17
N LEU A 423 -29.30 22.20 -0.45
CA LEU A 423 -30.05 23.43 -0.69
C LEU A 423 -31.03 23.25 -1.86
N GLY A 424 -32.30 23.58 -1.65
CA GLY A 424 -33.36 23.45 -2.64
C GLY A 424 -33.98 22.04 -2.77
N GLU A 425 -33.38 21.01 -2.16
CA GLU A 425 -33.89 19.63 -2.21
C GLU A 425 -34.32 19.10 -0.85
N THR A 426 -33.60 19.44 0.22
CA THR A 426 -33.93 18.96 1.57
C THR A 426 -35.02 19.82 2.21
N CYS A 427 -36.07 19.17 2.71
CA CYS A 427 -37.16 19.83 3.42
C CYS A 427 -36.71 20.32 4.80
N GLU A 428 -37.02 21.57 5.15
CA GLU A 428 -36.58 22.19 6.40
C GLU A 428 -37.20 21.54 7.65
N SER A 429 -38.48 21.17 7.61
CA SER A 429 -39.11 20.46 8.74
C SER A 429 -38.48 19.09 8.95
N GLN A 430 -38.26 18.33 7.88
CA GLN A 430 -37.56 17.04 7.97
C GLN A 430 -36.13 17.19 8.47
N TRP A 431 -35.44 18.28 8.10
CA TRP A 431 -34.12 18.57 8.63
C TRP A 431 -34.15 18.74 10.15
N LYS A 432 -35.05 19.61 10.64
CA LYS A 432 -35.20 19.92 12.07
C LYS A 432 -35.65 18.72 12.90
N ASP A 433 -36.60 17.95 12.39
CA ASP A 433 -37.26 16.90 13.17
C ASP A 433 -36.50 15.57 13.11
N CYS A 434 -35.74 15.31 12.04
CA CYS A 434 -35.19 13.98 11.78
C CYS A 434 -33.74 13.99 11.27
N ILE A 435 -33.47 14.62 10.12
CA ILE A 435 -32.20 14.40 9.38
C ILE A 435 -30.98 14.86 10.19
N ARG A 436 -31.06 16.01 10.88
CA ARG A 436 -29.95 16.51 11.70
C ARG A 436 -29.60 15.61 12.87
N HIS A 437 -30.53 14.74 13.29
CA HIS A 437 -30.38 13.83 14.42
C HIS A 437 -29.90 12.42 14.01
N TYR A 438 -29.63 12.18 12.72
CA TYR A 438 -29.07 10.91 12.29
C TYR A 438 -27.73 10.59 12.98
N PRO A 439 -27.44 9.30 13.23
CA PRO A 439 -26.41 8.90 14.19
C PRO A 439 -24.97 9.04 13.68
N ALA A 440 -24.76 9.21 12.37
CA ALA A 440 -23.41 9.31 11.81
C ALA A 440 -22.60 10.47 12.44
N PRO A 441 -21.29 10.30 12.68
CA PRO A 441 -20.44 11.33 13.27
C PRO A 441 -20.04 12.44 12.27
N TRP A 442 -20.32 12.24 10.98
CA TRP A 442 -20.06 13.22 9.92
C TRP A 442 -21.35 13.60 9.20
N ALA A 443 -21.44 14.86 8.82
CA ALA A 443 -22.53 15.45 8.09
C ALA A 443 -22.03 16.13 6.81
N GLU A 444 -22.90 16.20 5.80
CA GLU A 444 -22.67 16.96 4.57
C GLU A 444 -23.71 18.06 4.40
N LEU A 445 -23.26 19.26 4.02
CA LEU A 445 -24.10 20.38 3.63
C LEU A 445 -23.74 20.77 2.19
N ALA A 446 -24.68 20.63 1.26
CA ALA A 446 -24.43 20.73 -0.17
C ALA A 446 -25.20 21.87 -0.84
N VAL A 447 -24.49 22.52 -1.76
CA VAL A 447 -25.02 23.40 -2.81
C VAL A 447 -24.53 22.90 -4.18
N GLU A 448 -24.92 23.55 -5.27
CA GLU A 448 -24.62 23.10 -6.63
C GLU A 448 -23.11 22.85 -6.87
N ASN A 449 -22.26 23.78 -6.42
CA ASN A 449 -20.82 23.78 -6.71
C ASN A 449 -19.93 23.42 -5.51
N LEU A 450 -20.49 23.20 -4.32
CA LEU A 450 -19.72 23.00 -3.09
C LEU A 450 -20.43 22.05 -2.11
N ILE A 451 -19.66 21.17 -1.50
CA ILE A 451 -20.11 20.32 -0.39
C ILE A 451 -19.17 20.54 0.79
N LEU A 452 -19.73 20.95 1.92
CA LEU A 452 -19.04 21.06 3.20
C LEU A 452 -19.24 19.78 3.99
N THR A 453 -18.16 19.15 4.44
CA THR A 453 -18.19 17.96 5.29
C THR A 453 -17.66 18.33 6.67
N VAL A 454 -18.50 18.16 7.69
CA VAL A 454 -18.24 18.63 9.06
C VAL A 454 -18.65 17.58 10.09
N PRO A 455 -18.10 17.59 11.31
CA PRO A 455 -18.59 16.75 12.41
C PRO A 455 -20.08 17.01 12.68
N SER A 456 -20.86 15.93 12.81
CA SER A 456 -22.31 16.03 13.02
C SER A 456 -22.69 16.79 14.29
N ASP A 457 -21.85 16.71 15.33
CA ASP A 457 -22.08 17.44 16.59
C ASP A 457 -22.16 18.96 16.39
N ASN A 458 -21.45 19.50 15.39
CA ASN A 458 -21.46 20.93 15.10
C ASN A 458 -22.73 21.39 14.36
N ILE A 459 -23.48 20.47 13.74
CA ILE A 459 -24.67 20.80 12.93
C ILE A 459 -25.97 20.32 13.56
N ARG A 460 -25.92 19.42 14.55
CA ARG A 460 -27.12 18.93 15.26
C ARG A 460 -27.96 20.05 15.88
N HIS A 461 -27.32 21.16 16.25
CA HIS A 461 -27.98 22.34 16.79
C HIS A 461 -28.36 23.39 15.72
N MET A 462 -27.99 23.17 14.45
CA MET A 462 -28.29 24.08 13.35
C MET A 462 -29.72 23.83 12.83
N GLU A 463 -30.65 24.71 13.16
CA GLU A 463 -32.05 24.56 12.75
C GLU A 463 -32.28 24.86 11.26
N ASN A 464 -31.58 25.85 10.71
CA ASN A 464 -31.73 26.24 9.32
C ASN A 464 -30.35 26.47 8.66
N PRO A 465 -29.87 25.52 7.84
CA PRO A 465 -28.62 25.67 7.08
C PRO A 465 -28.74 26.62 5.88
N GLN A 466 -29.95 27.02 5.45
CA GLN A 466 -30.16 27.72 4.18
C GLN A 466 -29.40 29.05 4.08
N PRO A 467 -29.40 29.97 5.06
CA PRO A 467 -28.70 31.25 4.90
C PRO A 467 -27.19 31.08 4.65
N LEU A 468 -26.56 30.15 5.37
CA LEU A 468 -25.16 29.80 5.20
C LEU A 468 -24.90 29.24 3.79
N LEU A 469 -25.74 28.31 3.35
CA LEU A 469 -25.56 27.66 2.05
C LEU A 469 -25.88 28.61 0.88
N THR A 470 -26.84 29.51 1.03
CA THR A 470 -27.09 30.58 0.05
C THR A 470 -25.86 31.46 -0.12
N LEU A 471 -25.23 31.90 0.98
CA LEU A 471 -24.00 32.67 0.92
C LEU A 471 -22.87 31.90 0.22
N TRP A 472 -22.65 30.63 0.57
CA TRP A 472 -21.64 29.81 -0.12
C TRP A 472 -21.94 29.64 -1.61
N ASN A 473 -23.21 29.47 -1.99
CA ASN A 473 -23.60 29.39 -3.38
C ASN A 473 -23.29 30.70 -4.14
N GLU A 474 -23.60 31.85 -3.54
CA GLU A 474 -23.27 33.17 -4.09
C GLU A 474 -21.76 33.36 -4.27
N ILE A 475 -20.96 32.94 -3.28
CA ILE A 475 -19.49 32.97 -3.35
C ILE A 475 -19.00 32.12 -4.53
N MET A 476 -19.48 30.89 -4.69
CA MET A 476 -19.06 30.02 -5.79
C MET A 476 -19.45 30.59 -7.16
N VAL A 477 -20.61 31.24 -7.28
CA VAL A 477 -21.03 31.97 -8.48
C VAL A 477 -20.12 33.18 -8.74
N ALA A 478 -19.73 33.92 -7.70
CA ALA A 478 -18.79 35.03 -7.85
C ALA A 478 -17.41 34.56 -8.34
N ILE A 479 -16.92 33.43 -7.81
CA ILE A 479 -15.67 32.79 -8.25
C ILE A 479 -15.77 32.39 -9.73
N SER A 480 -16.87 31.76 -10.15
CA SER A 480 -17.04 31.36 -11.56
C SER A 480 -17.03 32.56 -12.50
N LYS A 481 -17.68 33.65 -12.09
CA LYS A 481 -17.73 34.92 -12.84
C LYS A 481 -16.35 35.55 -12.94
N LEU A 482 -15.61 35.63 -11.84
CA LEU A 482 -14.25 36.18 -11.80
C LEU A 482 -13.29 35.38 -12.70
N ALA A 483 -13.42 34.05 -12.69
CA ALA A 483 -12.61 33.15 -13.52
C ALA A 483 -13.08 33.07 -14.99
N ALA A 484 -14.19 33.74 -15.36
CA ALA A 484 -14.80 33.69 -16.68
C ALA A 484 -15.13 32.26 -17.17
N ILE A 485 -15.60 31.39 -16.27
CA ILE A 485 -16.01 30.01 -16.57
C ILE A 485 -17.52 29.81 -16.37
N PRO A 486 -18.13 28.71 -16.89
CA PRO A 486 -19.53 28.41 -16.65
C PRO A 486 -19.89 28.41 -15.16
N THR A 487 -21.08 28.91 -14.83
CA THR A 487 -21.54 29.05 -13.44
C THR A 487 -21.65 27.71 -12.72
N LYS A 488 -22.06 26.65 -13.43
CA LYS A 488 -22.08 25.29 -12.90
C LYS A 488 -20.73 24.63 -13.14
N PHE A 489 -20.11 24.15 -12.06
CA PHE A 489 -18.83 23.45 -12.15
C PHE A 489 -19.02 22.04 -12.71
N PRO A 490 -18.00 21.45 -13.36
CA PRO A 490 -18.06 20.06 -13.83
C PRO A 490 -18.30 19.04 -12.71
N ARG A 491 -17.90 19.39 -11.48
CA ARG A 491 -18.17 18.68 -10.24
C ARG A 491 -18.23 19.68 -9.08
N PRO A 492 -18.95 19.38 -7.98
CA PRO A 492 -18.81 20.17 -6.78
C PRO A 492 -17.39 20.06 -6.22
N GLU A 493 -16.89 21.16 -5.68
CA GLU A 493 -15.73 21.13 -4.79
C GLU A 493 -16.14 20.61 -3.42
N ARG A 494 -15.19 20.04 -2.68
CA ARG A 494 -15.42 19.42 -1.37
C ARG A 494 -14.45 20.00 -0.35
N ILE A 495 -14.97 20.44 0.79
CA ILE A 495 -14.17 20.92 1.91
C ILE A 495 -14.47 20.04 3.11
N VAL A 496 -13.45 19.44 3.69
CA VAL A 496 -13.55 18.61 4.89
C VAL A 496 -12.86 19.35 6.03
N THR A 497 -13.60 19.62 7.11
CA THR A 497 -13.01 20.18 8.33
C THR A 497 -12.57 19.04 9.24
N ASP A 498 -11.27 18.92 9.48
CA ASP A 498 -10.72 17.83 10.27
C ASP A 498 -9.70 18.34 11.30
N VAL A 499 -9.44 17.53 12.33
CA VAL A 499 -8.50 17.83 13.41
C VAL A 499 -7.06 17.96 12.93
N GLN A 500 -6.73 17.29 11.82
CA GLN A 500 -5.40 17.29 11.23
C GLN A 500 -5.47 16.96 9.74
N ILE A 501 -4.85 17.83 8.94
CA ILE A 501 -4.64 17.66 7.50
C ILE A 501 -3.15 17.47 7.21
N SER A 502 -2.80 17.00 6.01
CA SER A 502 -1.41 16.72 5.65
C SER A 502 -0.54 17.97 5.58
N CYS A 503 -1.15 19.13 5.29
CA CYS A 503 -0.48 20.42 5.12
C CYS A 503 -1.33 21.53 5.74
N GLY A 504 -0.82 22.20 6.78
CA GLY A 504 -1.52 23.34 7.41
C GLY A 504 -1.26 23.44 8.91
#